data_AF-A0A3C0Q907-F1
#
_entry.id   AF-A0A3C0Q907-F1
#
_cell.length_a   1.000
_cell.length_b   1.000
_cell.length_c   1.000
_cell.angle_alpha   90.00
_cell.angle_beta   90.00
_cell.angle_gamma   90.00
#
_symmetry.space_group_name_H-M   'P 1'
#
loop_
_entity.id
_entity.type
_entity.pdbx_description
1 polymer ?
#
loop_
_entity_poly.entity_id
_entity_poly.type
_entity_poly.pdbx_seq_one_letter_code
_entity_poly.pdbx_strand_id
1 'polypeptide(L)'
;MTISGKVRTADWFRLRRTGVFLSCLLCAATVNAAWFKNPAQEAEQKFEQGEYSGAADEFTDTYRRGVALYRAGRYTDAGEAFESVDREEVKADALYNLGNTRYKRSDYEGAVEAYEASLAQRSDDQDTLHNLALAKKMLEQTLTEEQEEEAEEEQESEEEQESEESS
;
A
#
# COMPACT_ATOMS: atom_id res chain seq x y z
N MET A 1 -19.73 -85.45 63.13
CA MET A 1 -19.25 -85.30 64.52
C MET A 1 -18.11 -84.29 64.52
N THR A 2 -18.18 -83.34 65.42
CA THR A 2 -17.63 -81.98 65.45
C THR A 2 -16.12 -81.93 65.72
N ILE A 3 -15.34 -81.09 65.01
CA ILE A 3 -14.12 -80.42 65.52
C ILE A 3 -14.01 -79.07 64.77
N SER A 4 -14.55 -77.98 65.31
CA SER A 4 -13.88 -77.02 66.22
C SER A 4 -12.84 -76.15 65.51
N GLY A 5 -13.24 -74.90 65.23
CA GLY A 5 -12.35 -73.84 64.77
C GLY A 5 -11.38 -73.35 65.84
N LYS A 6 -10.32 -72.70 65.38
CA LYS A 6 -9.44 -71.89 66.22
C LYS A 6 -8.96 -70.69 65.41
N VAL A 7 -9.40 -69.51 65.83
CA VAL A 7 -8.98 -68.20 65.32
C VAL A 7 -7.74 -67.77 66.09
N ARG A 8 -6.71 -67.28 65.39
CA ARG A 8 -5.54 -66.55 65.93
C ARG A 8 -5.13 -65.54 64.86
N THR A 9 -5.41 -64.23 65.04
CA THR A 9 -4.51 -63.20 65.61
C THR A 9 -3.11 -63.27 64.99
N ALA A 10 -2.51 -62.23 64.43
CA ALA A 10 -2.83 -60.82 64.26
C ALA A 10 -2.02 -60.39 62.97
N ASP A 11 -1.80 -59.16 62.55
CA ASP A 11 -1.23 -58.04 63.29
C ASP A 11 -0.55 -57.08 62.29
N TRP A 12 -0.33 -55.83 62.70
CA TRP A 12 0.60 -54.83 62.12
C TRP A 12 0.28 -54.11 60.79
N PHE A 13 -0.32 -52.91 60.95
CA PHE A 13 0.30 -51.64 60.52
C PHE A 13 1.03 -51.59 59.16
N ARG A 14 0.44 -50.91 58.17
CA ARG A 14 1.20 -49.95 57.33
C ARG A 14 0.36 -48.72 56.99
N LEU A 15 0.56 -47.69 57.82
CA LEU A 15 0.39 -46.29 57.49
C LEU A 15 1.55 -45.85 56.56
N ARG A 16 1.26 -45.27 55.40
CA ARG A 16 2.16 -44.36 54.67
C ARG A 16 1.31 -43.48 53.76
N ARG A 17 1.02 -42.25 54.19
CA ARG A 17 1.75 -41.00 53.91
C ARG A 17 1.57 -40.52 52.47
N THR A 18 0.68 -39.55 52.31
CA THR A 18 0.91 -38.25 51.63
C THR A 18 1.78 -38.26 50.37
N GLY A 19 1.17 -37.96 49.22
CA GLY A 19 1.83 -37.46 48.01
C GLY A 19 0.87 -36.48 47.33
N VAL A 20 0.91 -35.19 47.71
CA VAL A 20 1.53 -34.10 46.93
C VAL A 20 0.71 -33.76 45.68
N PHE A 21 0.08 -32.59 45.74
CA PHE A 21 -0.47 -31.83 44.63
C PHE A 21 0.54 -31.78 43.48
N LEU A 22 0.17 -32.32 42.32
CA LEU A 22 0.78 -31.90 41.07
C LEU A 22 -0.26 -31.05 40.34
N SER A 23 -0.18 -29.74 40.60
CA SER A 23 -0.72 -28.74 39.70
C SER A 23 -0.05 -28.98 38.35
N CYS A 24 -0.78 -29.51 37.38
CA CYS A 24 -0.37 -29.35 36.00
C CYS A 24 -0.45 -27.84 35.71
N LEU A 25 0.73 -27.22 35.76
CA LEU A 25 0.97 -25.87 35.31
C LEU A 25 0.28 -25.66 33.96
N LEU A 26 -0.32 -24.48 33.84
CA LEU A 26 -0.62 -23.85 32.58
C LEU A 26 0.60 -23.98 31.64
N CYS A 27 0.50 -24.84 30.63
CA CYS A 27 1.07 -24.46 29.35
C CYS A 27 0.11 -23.44 28.74
N ALA A 28 0.16 -22.21 29.25
CA ALA A 28 -0.17 -21.06 28.43
C ALA A 28 0.91 -21.03 27.34
N ALA A 29 0.72 -21.86 26.33
CA ALA A 29 1.49 -21.76 25.12
C ALA A 29 0.99 -20.49 24.44
N THR A 30 1.54 -19.34 24.83
CA THR A 30 1.68 -18.21 23.92
C THR A 30 2.68 -18.65 22.87
N VAL A 31 2.26 -19.60 22.01
CA VAL A 31 2.99 -19.96 20.81
C VAL A 31 2.98 -18.67 20.01
N ASN A 32 4.17 -18.10 19.86
CA ASN A 32 4.43 -16.80 19.30
C ASN A 32 3.69 -16.65 17.96
N ALA A 33 2.51 -16.01 17.93
CA ALA A 33 1.78 -15.74 16.69
C ALA A 33 2.58 -14.84 15.73
N ALA A 34 3.72 -14.30 16.19
CA ALA A 34 4.73 -13.60 15.41
C ALA A 34 5.51 -14.49 14.42
N TRP A 35 5.48 -15.83 14.52
CA TRP A 35 6.24 -16.71 13.61
C TRP A 35 5.65 -16.88 12.20
N PHE A 36 4.42 -16.39 11.98
CA PHE A 36 3.69 -16.57 10.72
C PHE A 36 3.18 -15.28 10.07
N LYS A 37 3.55 -14.10 10.58
CA LYS A 37 3.23 -12.86 9.86
C LYS A 37 4.12 -12.77 8.61
N ASN A 38 3.52 -13.00 7.46
CA ASN A 38 4.19 -12.79 6.17
C ASN A 38 4.50 -11.28 6.04
N PRO A 39 5.67 -10.86 5.54
CA PRO A 39 5.99 -9.45 5.27
C PRO A 39 4.84 -8.67 4.61
N ALA A 40 4.07 -9.32 3.72
CA ALA A 40 2.90 -8.71 3.08
C ALA A 40 1.76 -8.31 4.07
N GLN A 41 1.64 -8.99 5.20
CA GLN A 41 0.69 -8.64 6.27
C GLN A 41 1.20 -7.51 7.15
N GLU A 42 2.52 -7.42 7.35
CA GLU A 42 3.12 -6.29 8.06
C GLU A 42 3.01 -5.00 7.24
N ALA A 43 3.31 -5.08 5.95
CA ALA A 43 3.12 -3.97 5.01
C ALA A 43 1.66 -3.49 4.99
N GLU A 44 0.69 -4.41 4.98
CA GLU A 44 -0.73 -4.05 5.07
C GLU A 44 -1.07 -3.39 6.40
N GLN A 45 -0.59 -3.94 7.50
CA GLN A 45 -0.81 -3.38 8.83
C GLN A 45 -0.24 -1.95 8.95
N LYS A 46 0.90 -1.65 8.31
CA LYS A 46 1.47 -0.30 8.22
C LYS A 46 0.60 0.60 7.35
N PHE A 47 0.15 0.09 6.21
CA PHE A 47 -0.73 0.82 5.30
C PHE A 47 -2.04 1.21 5.98
N GLU A 48 -2.67 0.31 6.74
CA GLU A 48 -3.87 0.57 7.53
C GLU A 48 -3.65 1.60 8.64
N GLN A 49 -2.45 1.66 9.21
CA GLN A 49 -2.06 2.66 10.21
C GLN A 49 -1.69 4.03 9.61
N GLY A 50 -1.68 4.15 8.28
CA GLY A 50 -1.28 5.36 7.57
C GLY A 50 0.24 5.52 7.43
N GLU A 51 1.02 4.52 7.79
CA GLU A 51 2.47 4.46 7.63
C GLU A 51 2.84 4.11 6.18
N TYR A 52 2.36 4.91 5.23
CA TYR A 52 2.38 4.57 3.81
C TYR A 52 3.78 4.41 3.22
N SER A 53 4.76 5.24 3.63
CA SER A 53 6.13 5.08 3.13
C SER A 53 6.75 3.76 3.60
N GLY A 54 6.57 3.41 4.88
CA GLY A 54 7.07 2.13 5.40
C GLY A 54 6.35 0.94 4.77
N ALA A 55 5.04 1.03 4.55
CA ALA A 55 4.28 0.02 3.84
C ALA A 55 4.77 -0.17 2.39
N ALA A 56 5.04 0.92 1.67
CA ALA A 56 5.54 0.89 0.30
C ALA A 56 6.90 0.18 0.19
N ASP A 57 7.79 0.39 1.15
CA ASP A 57 9.12 -0.22 1.16
C ASP A 57 9.05 -1.74 1.42
N GLU A 58 7.93 -2.24 1.96
CA GLU A 58 7.71 -3.66 2.29
C GLU A 58 6.80 -4.40 1.30
N PHE A 59 6.01 -3.69 0.50
CA PHE A 59 5.19 -4.31 -0.54
C PHE A 59 6.05 -4.86 -1.67
N THR A 60 5.96 -6.17 -1.87
CA THR A 60 6.54 -6.86 -3.03
C THR A 60 5.64 -6.81 -4.26
N ASP A 61 4.33 -6.65 -4.08
CA ASP A 61 3.37 -6.43 -5.18
C ASP A 61 3.49 -4.98 -5.67
N THR A 62 3.84 -4.80 -6.95
CA THR A 62 4.13 -3.47 -7.53
C THR A 62 2.93 -2.54 -7.51
N TYR A 63 1.71 -3.08 -7.68
CA TYR A 63 0.48 -2.30 -7.59
C TYR A 63 0.25 -1.77 -6.18
N ARG A 64 0.29 -2.63 -5.15
CA ARG A 64 0.13 -2.21 -3.74
C ARG A 64 1.23 -1.24 -3.30
N ARG A 65 2.46 -1.48 -3.75
CA ARG A 65 3.58 -0.54 -3.56
C ARG A 65 3.25 0.83 -4.17
N GLY A 66 2.79 0.88 -5.42
CA GLY A 66 2.38 2.14 -6.08
C GLY A 66 1.28 2.87 -5.32
N VAL A 67 0.25 2.16 -4.86
CA VAL A 67 -0.85 2.75 -4.06
C VAL A 67 -0.31 3.36 -2.76
N ALA A 68 0.60 2.66 -2.06
CA ALA A 68 1.23 3.17 -0.85
C ALA A 68 2.12 4.39 -1.12
N LEU A 69 2.93 4.36 -2.18
CA LEU A 69 3.77 5.50 -2.58
C LEU A 69 2.92 6.73 -2.92
N TYR A 70 1.81 6.54 -3.64
CA TYR A 70 0.88 7.63 -3.94
C TYR A 70 0.32 8.27 -2.67
N ARG A 71 -0.14 7.44 -1.72
CA ARG A 71 -0.66 7.94 -0.43
C ARG A 71 0.41 8.59 0.44
N ALA A 72 1.67 8.19 0.28
CA ALA A 72 2.82 8.84 0.92
C ALA A 72 3.22 10.17 0.25
N GLY A 73 2.59 10.54 -0.88
CA GLY A 73 2.98 11.72 -1.67
C GLY A 73 4.26 11.54 -2.49
N ARG A 74 4.80 10.32 -2.56
CA ARG A 74 6.00 9.98 -3.34
C ARG A 74 5.58 9.71 -4.80
N TYR A 75 5.10 10.74 -5.47
CA TYR A 75 4.46 10.59 -6.78
C TYR A 75 5.42 10.10 -7.88
N THR A 76 6.68 10.50 -7.89
CA THR A 76 7.65 9.97 -8.87
C THR A 76 7.77 8.45 -8.74
N ASP A 77 8.07 7.97 -7.54
CA ASP A 77 8.21 6.54 -7.25
C ASP A 77 6.90 5.76 -7.48
N ALA A 78 5.74 6.38 -7.18
CA ALA A 78 4.43 5.78 -7.43
C ALA A 78 4.21 5.55 -8.92
N GLY A 79 4.61 6.51 -9.77
CA GLY A 79 4.50 6.41 -11.22
C GLY A 79 5.29 5.22 -11.75
N GLU A 80 6.56 5.12 -11.35
CA GLU A 80 7.43 3.98 -11.71
C GLU A 80 6.83 2.64 -11.28
N ALA A 81 6.28 2.58 -10.06
CA ALA A 81 5.64 1.38 -9.54
C ALA A 81 4.42 0.98 -10.37
N PHE A 82 3.54 1.93 -10.72
CA PHE A 82 2.36 1.65 -11.55
C PHE A 82 2.72 1.27 -12.98
N GLU A 83 3.74 1.89 -13.58
CA GLU A 83 4.25 1.53 -14.90
C GLU A 83 4.76 0.08 -14.94
N SER A 84 5.35 -0.39 -13.84
CA SER A 84 5.85 -1.78 -13.68
C SER A 84 4.78 -2.84 -13.40
N VAL A 85 3.48 -2.48 -13.37
CA VAL A 85 2.41 -3.46 -13.12
C VAL A 85 2.11 -4.26 -14.39
N ASP A 86 2.46 -5.55 -14.39
CA ASP A 86 2.20 -6.47 -15.51
C ASP A 86 0.97 -7.37 -15.30
N ARG A 87 0.34 -7.29 -14.13
CA ARG A 87 -0.83 -8.12 -13.79
C ARG A 87 -2.08 -7.57 -14.44
N GLU A 88 -2.68 -8.35 -15.35
CA GLU A 88 -3.88 -7.96 -16.10
C GLU A 88 -5.07 -7.62 -15.19
N GLU A 89 -5.24 -8.33 -14.05
CA GLU A 89 -6.41 -8.11 -13.18
C GLU A 89 -6.46 -6.72 -12.56
N VAL A 90 -5.31 -6.04 -12.45
CA VAL A 90 -5.18 -4.70 -11.87
C VAL A 90 -4.61 -3.68 -12.86
N LYS A 91 -4.42 -4.06 -14.13
CA LYS A 91 -3.74 -3.22 -15.12
C LYS A 91 -4.49 -1.91 -15.37
N ALA A 92 -5.82 -1.98 -15.50
CA ALA A 92 -6.67 -0.79 -15.66
C ALA A 92 -6.55 0.15 -14.45
N ASP A 93 -6.60 -0.39 -13.23
CA ASP A 93 -6.49 0.41 -12.01
C ASP A 93 -5.09 1.01 -11.82
N ALA A 94 -4.04 0.29 -12.24
CA ALA A 94 -2.68 0.80 -12.26
C ALA A 94 -2.54 1.97 -13.24
N LEU A 95 -3.11 1.87 -14.45
CA LEU A 95 -3.12 2.94 -15.44
C LEU A 95 -3.91 4.17 -14.95
N TYR A 96 -5.08 3.95 -14.34
CA TYR A 96 -5.84 5.03 -13.69
C TYR A 96 -5.01 5.74 -12.60
N ASN A 97 -4.37 4.97 -11.72
CA ASN A 97 -3.54 5.55 -10.66
C ASN A 97 -2.25 6.19 -11.18
N LEU A 98 -1.69 5.70 -12.29
CA LEU A 98 -0.60 6.37 -13.00
C LEU A 98 -1.05 7.75 -13.50
N GLY A 99 -2.25 7.83 -14.09
CA GLY A 99 -2.86 9.12 -14.49
C GLY A 99 -3.01 10.07 -13.31
N ASN A 100 -3.55 9.59 -12.19
CA ASN A 100 -3.65 10.39 -10.96
C ASN A 100 -2.28 10.87 -10.46
N THR A 101 -1.26 10.03 -10.59
CA THR A 101 0.10 10.31 -10.14
C THR A 101 0.77 11.36 -11.02
N ARG A 102 0.66 11.24 -12.34
CA ARG A 102 1.18 12.21 -13.30
C ARG A 102 0.46 13.55 -13.16
N TYR A 103 -0.86 13.53 -12.98
CA TYR A 103 -1.65 14.73 -12.68
C TYR A 103 -1.14 15.46 -11.42
N LYS A 104 -0.83 14.73 -10.34
CA LYS A 104 -0.28 15.32 -9.10
C LYS A 104 1.11 15.94 -9.28
N ARG A 105 1.83 15.55 -10.34
CA ARG A 105 3.13 16.11 -10.73
C ARG A 105 3.01 17.22 -11.76
N SER A 106 1.79 17.66 -12.08
CA SER A 106 1.49 18.58 -13.18
C SER A 106 1.90 18.07 -14.57
N ASP A 107 2.20 16.77 -14.70
CA ASP A 107 2.40 16.10 -15.97
C ASP A 107 1.03 15.77 -16.56
N TYR A 108 0.34 16.80 -17.07
CA TYR A 108 -1.03 16.68 -17.55
C TYR A 108 -1.13 15.90 -18.85
N GLU A 109 -0.15 16.03 -19.75
CA GLU A 109 -0.06 15.25 -20.97
C GLU A 109 0.08 13.76 -20.64
N GLY A 110 1.06 13.39 -19.82
CA GLY A 110 1.22 12.02 -19.39
C GLY A 110 0.03 11.49 -18.59
N ALA A 111 -0.67 12.34 -17.85
CA ALA A 111 -1.91 11.94 -17.17
C ALA A 111 -3.03 11.58 -18.16
N VAL A 112 -3.21 12.38 -19.22
CA VAL A 112 -4.17 12.11 -20.29
C VAL A 112 -3.89 10.75 -20.93
N GLU A 113 -2.64 10.47 -21.31
CA GLU A 113 -2.25 9.19 -21.90
C GLU A 113 -2.60 8.00 -21.00
N ALA A 114 -2.30 8.10 -19.71
CA ALA A 114 -2.52 7.02 -18.75
C ALA A 114 -4.02 6.76 -18.51
N TYR A 115 -4.84 7.81 -18.45
CA TYR A 115 -6.29 7.64 -18.34
C TYR A 115 -6.90 7.06 -19.62
N GLU A 116 -6.47 7.48 -20.80
CA GLU A 116 -6.94 6.91 -22.07
C GLU A 116 -6.57 5.42 -22.17
N ALA A 117 -5.37 5.04 -21.74
CA ALA A 117 -4.96 3.65 -21.65
C ALA A 117 -5.80 2.84 -20.63
N SER A 118 -6.18 3.44 -19.50
CA SER A 118 -7.11 2.81 -18.54
C SER A 118 -8.49 2.58 -19.16
N LEU A 119 -9.04 3.58 -19.87
CA LEU A 119 -10.34 3.49 -20.54
C LEU A 119 -10.35 2.51 -21.71
N ALA A 120 -9.19 2.26 -22.34
CA ALA A 120 -9.07 1.19 -23.33
C ALA A 120 -9.34 -0.20 -22.72
N GLN A 121 -9.11 -0.37 -21.42
CA GLN A 121 -9.39 -1.60 -20.66
C GLN A 121 -10.78 -1.59 -20.00
N ARG A 122 -11.20 -0.43 -19.46
CA ARG A 122 -12.51 -0.22 -18.81
C ARG A 122 -13.20 1.02 -19.36
N SER A 123 -13.89 0.86 -20.49
CA SER A 123 -14.42 1.99 -21.27
C SER A 123 -15.56 2.78 -20.61
N ASP A 124 -16.21 2.23 -19.59
CA ASP A 124 -17.33 2.84 -18.87
C ASP A 124 -16.97 3.37 -17.48
N ASP A 125 -15.68 3.42 -17.13
CA ASP A 125 -15.21 3.96 -15.86
C ASP A 125 -15.42 5.49 -15.75
N GLN A 126 -16.47 5.87 -15.02
CA GLN A 126 -16.87 7.26 -14.84
C GLN A 126 -15.83 8.10 -14.09
N ASP A 127 -15.09 7.50 -13.14
CA ASP A 127 -14.05 8.21 -12.39
C ASP A 127 -12.86 8.52 -13.31
N THR A 128 -12.47 7.55 -14.14
CA THR A 128 -11.42 7.75 -15.15
C THR A 128 -11.83 8.79 -16.19
N LEU A 129 -13.08 8.75 -16.69
CA LEU A 129 -13.60 9.75 -17.64
C LEU A 129 -13.59 11.16 -17.05
N HIS A 130 -14.00 11.30 -15.79
CA HIS A 130 -13.99 12.58 -15.09
C HIS A 130 -12.55 13.13 -14.94
N ASN A 131 -11.62 12.29 -14.49
CA ASN A 131 -10.23 12.71 -14.30
C ASN A 131 -9.52 13.02 -15.63
N LEU A 132 -9.84 12.29 -16.71
CA LEU A 132 -9.37 12.60 -18.05
C LEU A 132 -9.83 13.98 -18.51
N ALA A 133 -11.10 14.33 -18.28
CA ALA A 133 -11.61 15.66 -18.62
C ALA A 133 -10.89 16.77 -17.83
N LEU A 134 -10.63 16.53 -16.54
CA LEU A 134 -9.87 17.46 -15.72
C LEU A 134 -8.42 17.60 -16.20
N ALA A 135 -7.74 16.50 -16.53
CA ALA A 135 -6.38 16.52 -17.06
C ALA A 135 -6.29 17.26 -18.39
N LYS A 136 -7.22 17.03 -19.32
CA LYS A 136 -7.29 17.75 -20.60
C LYS A 136 -7.47 19.25 -20.41
N LYS A 137 -8.32 19.65 -19.46
CA LYS A 137 -8.51 21.05 -19.13
C LYS A 137 -7.21 21.68 -18.60
N MET A 138 -6.54 21.01 -17.66
CA MET A 138 -5.28 21.54 -17.12
C MET A 138 -4.20 21.64 -18.19
N LEU A 139 -4.10 20.65 -19.09
CA LEU A 139 -3.17 20.67 -20.21
C LEU A 139 -3.42 21.86 -21.14
N GLU A 140 -4.68 22.11 -21.52
CA GLU A 140 -5.06 23.26 -22.34
C GLU A 140 -4.68 24.60 -21.67
N GLN A 141 -4.89 24.71 -20.36
CA GLN A 141 -4.51 25.91 -19.59
C GLN A 141 -3.00 26.12 -19.59
N THR A 142 -2.21 25.08 -19.30
CA THR A 142 -0.74 25.16 -19.31
C THR A 142 -0.19 25.56 -20.68
N LEU A 143 -0.72 24.97 -21.76
CA LEU A 143 -0.30 25.33 -23.12
C LEU A 143 -0.67 26.77 -23.50
N THR A 144 -1.76 27.32 -22.94
CA THR A 144 -2.16 28.71 -23.19
C THR A 144 -1.24 29.66 -22.42
N GLU A 145 -0.96 29.36 -21.15
CA GLU A 145 -0.04 30.14 -20.31
C GLU A 145 1.36 30.17 -20.93
N GLU A 146 1.88 29.04 -21.40
CA GLU A 146 3.18 28.97 -22.08
C GLU A 146 3.24 29.83 -23.35
N GLN A 147 2.16 29.87 -24.14
CA GLN A 147 2.10 30.71 -25.36
C GLN A 147 2.02 32.20 -25.04
N GLU A 148 1.31 32.57 -23.97
CA GLU A 148 1.24 33.97 -23.52
C GLU A 148 2.60 34.45 -23.00
N GLU A 149 3.30 33.62 -22.20
CA GLU A 149 4.65 33.92 -21.71
C GLU A 149 5.66 34.07 -22.87
N GLU A 150 5.65 33.17 -23.85
CA GLU A 150 6.50 33.27 -25.04
C GLU A 150 6.25 34.56 -25.83
N ALA A 151 4.98 34.95 -26.00
CA ALA A 151 4.62 36.18 -26.74
C ALA A 151 5.03 37.46 -25.99
N GLU A 152 4.97 37.46 -24.65
CA GLU A 152 5.44 38.57 -23.82
C GLU A 152 6.97 38.70 -23.88
N GLU A 153 7.71 37.58 -23.80
CA GLU A 153 9.18 37.58 -23.93
C GLU A 153 9.64 38.06 -25.32
N GLU A 154 8.93 37.68 -26.39
CA GLU A 154 9.21 38.19 -27.74
C GLU A 154 9.02 39.71 -27.82
N GLN A 155 7.92 40.24 -27.27
CA GLN A 155 7.65 41.69 -27.27
C GLN A 155 8.69 42.48 -26.47
N GLU A 156 9.05 42.03 -25.27
CA GLU A 156 10.10 42.69 -24.47
C GLU A 156 11.44 42.72 -25.22
N SER A 157 11.79 41.63 -25.90
CA SER A 157 13.03 41.54 -26.68
C SER A 157 13.06 42.48 -27.89
N GLU A 158 11.90 42.70 -28.54
CA GLU A 158 11.76 43.65 -29.65
C GLU A 158 11.86 45.10 -29.15
N GLU A 159 11.22 45.44 -28.03
CA GLU A 159 11.29 46.77 -27.42
C GLU A 159 12.71 47.12 -26.93
N GLU A 160 13.42 46.16 -26.34
CA GLU A 160 14.82 46.35 -25.94
C GLU A 160 15.72 46.65 -27.14
N GLN A 161 15.61 45.87 -28.22
CA GLN A 161 16.39 46.09 -29.45
C GLN A 161 16.11 47.46 -30.09
N GLU A 162 14.84 47.89 -30.14
CA GLU A 162 14.49 49.20 -30.68
C GLU A 162 15.07 50.35 -29.82
N SER A 163 15.11 50.17 -28.49
CA SER A 163 15.70 51.15 -27.56
C SER A 163 17.23 51.26 -27.68
N GLU A 164 17.92 50.15 -27.98
CA GLU A 164 19.37 50.11 -28.22
C GLU A 164 19.73 50.74 -29.58
N GLU A 165 18.94 50.52 -30.63
CA GLU A 165 19.18 51.15 -31.94
C GLU A 165 18.91 52.66 -31.93
N SER A 166 18.03 53.14 -31.03
CA SER A 166 17.69 54.56 -30.92
C SER A 166 18.61 55.38 -29.99
N SER A 167 19.62 54.76 -29.36
CA SER A 167 20.56 55.38 -28.42
C SER A 167 21.94 55.67 -29.01
#